data_AF-A0A917QG43-F1
#
_entry.id   AF-A0A917QG43-F1
#
_cell.length_a   1.000
_cell.length_b   1.000
_cell.length_c   1.000
_cell.angle_alpha   90.00
_cell.angle_beta   90.00
_cell.angle_gamma   90.00
#
_symmetry.space_group_name_H-M   'P 1'
#
loop_
_entity.id
_entity.type
_entity.pdbx_description
1 polymer ?
#
loop_
_entity_poly.entity_id
_entity_poly.type
_entity_poly.pdbx_seq_one_letter_code
_entity_poly.pdbx_strand_id
1 'polypeptide(L)'
;MDGTNEARLLPWAGPEGKRCYLLTDGTGYLSRVADSIETIQLAMADDLLDHAADMLTDHRATPAQLRFLLARMTEALTDVHRIAESRGARLPET
;
A
#
# COMPACT_ATOMS: atom_id res chain seq x y z
N MET A 1 15.96 21.56 -20.91
CA MET A 1 15.71 21.14 -19.52
C MET A 1 14.22 21.31 -19.29
N ASP A 2 13.43 20.29 -19.62
CA ASP A 2 12.03 20.24 -19.21
C ASP A 2 11.86 18.82 -18.65
N GLY A 3 12.44 18.62 -17.46
CA GLY A 3 12.15 17.45 -16.66
C GLY A 3 10.92 17.82 -15.85
N THR A 4 9.74 17.39 -16.30
CA THR A 4 8.50 17.52 -15.53
C THR A 4 8.75 16.84 -14.19
N ASN A 5 8.96 17.64 -13.15
CA ASN A 5 9.26 17.14 -11.82
C ASN A 5 7.93 16.69 -11.21
N GLU A 6 7.61 15.41 -11.29
CA GLU A 6 6.34 14.87 -10.86
C GLU A 6 6.35 14.59 -9.35
N ALA A 7 5.24 14.94 -8.69
CA ALA A 7 5.04 14.65 -7.27
C ALA A 7 4.50 13.22 -7.11
N ARG A 8 5.40 12.27 -6.83
CA ARG A 8 5.04 10.88 -6.55
C ARG A 8 4.60 10.71 -5.09
N LEU A 9 3.39 10.20 -4.87
CA LEU A 9 2.95 9.73 -3.56
C LEU A 9 3.76 8.48 -3.16
N LEU A 10 4.37 8.50 -1.98
CA LEU A 10 5.16 7.37 -1.48
C LEU A 10 4.26 6.35 -0.77
N PRO A 11 4.61 5.05 -0.80
CA PRO A 11 3.76 3.99 -0.25
C PRO A 11 3.75 3.92 1.29
N TRP A 12 4.69 4.61 1.95
CA TRP A 12 4.70 4.79 3.41
C TRP A 12 4.09 6.13 3.82
N ALA A 13 3.55 6.15 5.04
CA ALA A 13 3.11 7.39 5.65
C ALA A 13 4.31 8.24 6.12
N GLY A 14 4.16 9.55 6.03
CA GLY A 14 4.98 10.50 6.75
C GLY A 14 4.61 10.59 8.23
N PRO A 15 5.20 11.55 8.97
CA PRO A 15 4.85 11.80 10.36
C PRO A 15 3.34 11.93 10.57
N GLU A 16 2.84 11.37 11.67
CA GLU A 16 1.41 11.40 12.03
C GLU A 16 0.47 10.75 10.99
N GLY A 17 0.97 9.82 10.17
CA GLY A 17 0.14 9.14 9.17
C GLY A 17 -0.11 9.97 7.90
N LYS A 18 0.51 11.14 7.77
CA LYS A 18 0.27 12.08 6.65
C LYS A 18 0.80 11.53 5.33
N ARG A 19 0.20 11.96 4.21
CA ARG A 19 0.70 11.65 2.85
C ARG A 19 2.12 12.20 2.69
N CYS A 20 3.00 11.40 2.09
CA CYS A 20 4.39 11.76 1.84
C CYS A 20 4.64 11.78 0.33
N TYR A 21 5.26 12.84 -0.18
CA TYR A 21 5.50 13.02 -1.61
C TYR A 21 6.99 13.14 -1.91
N LEU A 22 7.41 12.57 -3.05
CA LEU A 22 8.73 12.68 -3.63
C LEU A 22 8.62 13.46 -4.94
N LEU A 23 9.42 14.51 -5.09
CA LEU A 23 9.63 15.17 -6.38
C LEU A 23 10.69 14.38 -7.16
N THR A 24 10.30 13.83 -8.31
CA THR A 24 11.17 12.94 -9.09
C THR A 24 10.81 12.94 -10.56
N ASP A 25 11.78 12.57 -11.40
CA ASP A 25 11.58 12.18 -12.81
C ASP A 25 11.10 10.71 -12.97
N GLY A 26 10.81 10.02 -11.87
CA GLY A 26 10.35 8.64 -11.84
C GLY A 26 11.46 7.57 -11.80
N THR A 27 12.73 7.91 -12.05
CA THR A 27 13.81 6.91 -12.23
C THR A 27 14.84 6.86 -11.09
N GLY A 28 14.76 7.79 -10.14
CA GLY A 28 15.70 7.91 -9.02
C GLY A 28 15.73 6.71 -8.06
N TYR A 29 16.76 6.67 -7.21
CA TYR A 29 16.91 5.62 -6.18
C TYR A 29 15.68 5.47 -5.29
N LEU A 30 15.10 6.60 -4.85
CA LEU A 30 13.94 6.57 -3.96
C LEU A 30 12.67 6.07 -4.66
N SER A 31 12.56 6.27 -5.98
CA SER A 31 11.48 5.68 -6.79
C SER A 31 11.57 4.15 -6.81
N ARG A 32 12.77 3.58 -6.97
CA ARG A 32 12.97 2.13 -6.88
C ARG A 32 12.70 1.57 -5.49
N VAL A 33 13.08 2.31 -4.44
CA VAL A 33 12.74 1.93 -3.06
C VAL A 33 11.22 1.93 -2.86
N ALA A 34 10.51 2.93 -3.40
CA ALA A 34 9.06 2.96 -3.40
C ALA A 34 8.48 1.74 -4.13
N ASP A 35 8.97 1.38 -5.31
CA ASP A 35 8.51 0.20 -6.06
C ASP A 35 8.70 -1.11 -5.26
N SER A 36 9.85 -1.27 -4.59
CA SER A 36 10.12 -2.41 -3.72
C SER A 36 9.16 -2.48 -2.54
N ILE A 37 8.90 -1.34 -1.88
CA ILE A 37 7.97 -1.29 -0.74
C ILE A 37 6.53 -1.56 -1.19
N GLU A 38 6.10 -0.99 -2.33
CA GLU A 38 4.80 -1.31 -2.94
C GLU A 38 4.67 -2.83 -3.14
N THR A 39 5.71 -3.48 -3.68
CA THR A 39 5.71 -4.94 -3.92
C THR A 39 5.57 -5.73 -2.62
N ILE A 40 6.34 -5.37 -1.59
CA ILE A 40 6.29 -6.04 -0.28
C ILE A 40 4.91 -5.86 0.36
N GLN A 41 4.37 -4.65 0.38
CA GLN A 41 3.06 -4.37 0.96
C GLN A 41 1.93 -5.13 0.25
N LEU A 42 1.98 -5.22 -1.08
CA LEU A 42 1.01 -6.00 -1.85
C LEU A 42 1.12 -7.50 -1.56
N ALA A 43 2.33 -8.05 -1.45
CA ALA A 43 2.52 -9.45 -1.08
C ALA A 43 2.00 -9.75 0.33
N MET A 44 2.29 -8.89 1.31
CA MET A 44 1.75 -9.05 2.67
C MET A 44 0.22 -8.94 2.70
N ALA A 45 -0.38 -8.11 1.84
CA ALA A 45 -1.83 -8.02 1.74
C ALA A 45 -2.43 -9.30 1.16
N ASP A 46 -1.76 -9.94 0.19
CA ASP A 46 -2.15 -11.23 -0.37
C ASP A 46 -2.10 -12.34 0.69
N ASP A 47 -0.98 -12.44 1.42
CA ASP A 47 -0.83 -13.38 2.55
C ASP A 47 -1.93 -13.19 3.61
N LEU A 48 -2.32 -11.94 3.88
CA LEU A 48 -3.39 -11.62 4.82
C LEU A 48 -4.77 -12.02 4.30
N LEU A 49 -5.01 -11.91 2.99
CA LEU A 49 -6.26 -12.36 2.37
C LEU A 49 -6.40 -13.88 2.47
N ASP A 50 -5.33 -14.64 2.21
CA ASP A 50 -5.31 -16.08 2.39
C ASP A 50 -5.60 -16.47 3.84
N HIS A 51 -4.94 -15.81 4.79
CA HIS A 51 -5.20 -16.04 6.21
C HIS A 51 -6.65 -15.68 6.62
N ALA A 52 -7.20 -14.62 6.05
CA ALA A 52 -8.58 -14.23 6.29
C ALA A 52 -9.57 -15.27 5.75
N ALA A 53 -9.30 -15.81 4.55
CA ALA A 53 -10.11 -16.88 3.96
C ALA A 53 -10.11 -18.13 4.85
N ASP A 54 -8.94 -18.57 5.32
CA ASP A 54 -8.82 -19.70 6.24
C ASP A 54 -9.62 -19.46 7.53
N MET A 55 -9.45 -18.29 8.17
CA MET A 55 -10.11 -17.98 9.43
C MET A 55 -11.64 -17.88 9.29
N LEU A 56 -12.14 -17.40 8.14
CA LEU A 56 -13.59 -17.33 7.88
C LEU A 56 -14.23 -18.71 7.71
N THR A 57 -13.46 -19.74 7.33
CA THR A 57 -13.96 -21.12 7.25
C THR A 57 -13.86 -21.87 8.59
N ASP A 58 -13.03 -21.39 9.53
CA ASP A 58 -12.89 -21.98 10.85
C ASP A 58 -14.02 -21.55 11.79
N HIS A 59 -14.94 -22.47 12.06
CA HIS A 59 -16.08 -22.26 12.96
C HIS A 59 -15.67 -22.10 14.43
N ARG A 60 -14.40 -22.36 14.77
CA ARG A 60 -13.83 -22.14 16.10
C ARG A 60 -13.25 -20.74 16.26
N ALA A 61 -13.14 -19.95 15.19
CA ALA A 61 -12.62 -18.60 15.24
C ALA A 61 -13.44 -17.74 16.22
N THR A 62 -12.75 -17.14 17.18
CA THR A 62 -13.39 -16.33 18.22
C THR A 62 -13.67 -14.91 17.70
N PRO A 63 -14.66 -14.21 18.28
CA PRO A 63 -14.89 -12.81 17.96
C PRO A 63 -13.67 -11.90 18.17
N ALA A 64 -12.77 -12.25 19.10
CA ALA A 64 -11.55 -11.50 19.34
C ALA A 64 -10.53 -11.68 18.19
N GLN A 65 -10.36 -12.90 17.69
CA GLN A 65 -9.52 -13.19 16.52
C GLN A 65 -10.07 -12.48 15.27
N LEU A 66 -11.39 -12.52 15.04
CA LEU A 66 -12.02 -11.84 13.91
C LEU A 66 -11.86 -10.30 14.00
N ARG A 67 -12.00 -9.71 15.20
CA ARG A 67 -11.73 -8.27 15.39
C ARG A 67 -10.27 -7.90 15.11
N PHE A 68 -9.34 -8.74 15.56
CA PHE A 68 -7.92 -8.54 15.26
C PHE A 68 -7.66 -8.62 13.76
N LEU A 69 -8.17 -9.66 13.08
CA LEU A 69 -8.07 -9.80 11.63
C LEU A 69 -8.64 -8.57 10.90
N LEU A 70 -9.82 -8.08 11.30
CA LEU A 70 -10.42 -6.89 10.70
C LEU A 70 -9.55 -5.63 10.89
N ALA A 71 -8.89 -5.48 12.03
CA ALA A 71 -7.94 -4.38 12.25
C ALA A 71 -6.74 -4.49 11.30
N ARG A 72 -6.15 -5.69 11.16
CA ARG A 72 -5.05 -5.94 10.22
C ARG A 72 -5.47 -5.68 8.76
N MET A 73 -6.68 -6.12 8.39
CA MET A 73 -7.27 -5.88 7.07
C MET A 73 -7.44 -4.39 6.79
N THR A 74 -7.84 -3.60 7.79
CA THR A 74 -8.01 -2.15 7.64
C THR A 74 -6.66 -1.46 7.40
N GLU A 75 -5.61 -1.87 8.10
CA GLU A 75 -4.24 -1.38 7.86
C GLU A 75 -3.76 -1.72 6.44
N ALA A 76 -3.87 -3.00 6.05
CA ALA A 76 -3.43 -3.46 4.73
C ALA A 76 -4.21 -2.78 3.60
N LEU A 77 -5.53 -2.64 3.73
CA LEU A 77 -6.35 -1.97 2.72
C LEU A 77 -6.03 -0.48 2.58
N THR A 78 -5.66 0.19 3.69
CA THR A 78 -5.22 1.59 3.66
C THR A 78 -3.93 1.73 2.85
N ASP A 79 -2.98 0.81 3.03
CA ASP A 79 -1.73 0.79 2.27
C ASP A 79 -1.97 0.45 0.79
N VAL A 80 -2.77 -0.58 0.49
CA VAL A 80 -3.18 -0.93 -0.89
C VAL A 80 -3.84 0.25 -1.59
N HIS A 81 -4.74 0.97 -0.91
CA HIS A 81 -5.39 2.15 -1.46
C HIS A 81 -4.39 3.25 -1.80
N ARG A 82 -3.43 3.53 -0.91
CA ARG A 82 -2.36 4.51 -1.15
C ARG A 82 -1.50 4.12 -2.37
N ILE A 83 -1.18 2.83 -2.51
CA ILE A 83 -0.43 2.32 -3.67
C ILE A 83 -1.23 2.50 -4.96
N ALA A 84 -2.53 2.21 -4.94
CA ALA A 84 -3.42 2.39 -6.09
C ALA A 84 -3.52 3.86 -6.51
N GLU A 85 -3.71 4.79 -5.56
CA GLU A 85 -3.67 6.23 -5.84
C GLU A 85 -2.33 6.65 -6.45
N SER A 86 -1.22 6.20 -5.85
CA SER A 86 0.13 6.51 -6.30
C SER A 86 0.38 6.04 -7.74
N ARG A 87 0.01 4.80 -8.07
CA ARG A 87 0.14 4.24 -9.42
C ARG A 87 -0.77 4.93 -10.42
N GLY A 88 -2.02 5.21 -10.04
CA GLY A 88 -2.98 5.91 -10.88
C GLY A 88 -2.53 7.31 -11.29
N ALA A 89 -1.92 8.05 -10.35
CA ALA A 89 -1.38 9.38 -10.63
C ALA A 89 -0.17 9.39 -11.59
N ARG A 90 0.45 8.23 -11.85
CA ARG A 90 1.58 8.08 -12.80
C ARG A 90 1.15 7.58 -14.18
N LEU A 91 -0.15 7.35 -14.40
CA LEU A 91 -0.65 6.94 -15.71
C LEU A 91 -0.71 8.16 -16.65
N PRO A 92 -0.41 7.99 -17.95
CA PRO A 92 -0.56 9.06 -18.92
C PRO A 92 -2.02 9.49 -19.04
N GLU A 93 -2.25 10.80 -19.19
CA GLU A 93 -3.58 11.35 -19.48
C GLU A 93 -4.03 10.85 -20.87
N THR A 94 -5.24 10.28 -20.95
CA THR A 94 -5.77 9.64 -22.17
C THR A 94 -6.32 10.66 -23.16
#